data_AF-A0AAE0TNG2-F1
#
_entry.id   AF-A0AAE0TNG2-F1
#
_cell.length_a   1.000
_cell.length_b   1.000
_cell.length_c   1.000
_cell.angle_alpha   90.00
_cell.angle_beta   90.00
_cell.angle_gamma   90.00
#
_symmetry.space_group_name_H-M   'P 1'
#
loop_
_entity.id
_entity.type
_entity.pdbx_description
1 polymer ?
#
loop_
_entity_poly.entity_id
_entity_poly.type
_entity_poly.pdbx_seq_one_letter_code
_entity_poly.pdbx_strand_id
1 'polypeptide(L)'
;MTSTATTTSSSTIFSYNSAAMAISRLITVYVQGPDSTYQAVAHSIPAINLTVATGLARAQLGGEENKITRLILPSTITNIETAKRVCAWLKTNDPKDWRPVTIGELQISDFNDLVIVYATAYAMFIDPEKRGNELRQEIVDYIHASPLTRDEFVMILEVLHFDVGLAYTAKNQIMHLCVKGKRVQSSTKRSVVFTTPEMDQIEAYCKEKGLWCEMEDLEAKIRAKMTAREELRANERRDNSGFQT
;
A
#
# COMPACT_ATOMS: atom_id res chain seq x y z
N MET A 1 -64.65 -3.48 -10.57
CA MET A 1 -63.96 -2.17 -10.51
C MET A 1 -62.59 -2.40 -9.89
N THR A 2 -61.54 -2.33 -10.68
CA THR A 2 -60.15 -2.63 -10.29
C THR A 2 -59.49 -1.37 -9.73
N SER A 3 -58.95 -1.46 -8.52
CA SER A 3 -58.20 -0.36 -7.88
C SER A 3 -56.71 -0.53 -8.13
N THR A 4 -56.09 0.39 -8.85
CA THR A 4 -54.65 0.41 -9.13
C THR A 4 -53.89 1.12 -8.00
N ALA A 5 -53.21 0.34 -7.16
CA ALA A 5 -52.28 0.87 -6.17
C ALA A 5 -51.02 1.41 -6.89
N THR A 6 -50.80 2.72 -6.85
CA THR A 6 -49.61 3.35 -7.40
C THR A 6 -48.50 3.34 -6.35
N THR A 7 -47.50 2.47 -6.53
CA THR A 7 -46.34 2.39 -5.64
C THR A 7 -45.40 3.56 -5.93
N THR A 8 -45.44 4.61 -5.11
CA THR A 8 -44.50 5.72 -5.22
C THR A 8 -43.13 5.29 -4.71
N SER A 9 -42.21 5.01 -5.64
CA SER A 9 -40.82 4.72 -5.33
C SER A 9 -40.13 5.99 -4.81
N SER A 10 -39.97 6.08 -3.49
CA SER A 10 -39.08 7.06 -2.84
C SER A 10 -37.61 6.72 -3.13
N SER A 11 -37.19 6.94 -4.37
CA SER A 11 -35.77 6.96 -4.73
C SER A 11 -35.08 8.06 -3.95
N THR A 12 -33.98 7.70 -3.29
CA THR A 12 -33.39 8.53 -2.24
C THR A 12 -32.63 9.70 -2.86
N ILE A 13 -33.33 10.82 -3.05
CA ILE A 13 -32.74 12.12 -3.39
C ILE A 13 -32.04 12.66 -2.13
N PHE A 14 -30.95 12.02 -1.73
CA PHE A 14 -29.86 12.67 -0.98
C PHE A 14 -29.19 13.64 -1.95
N SER A 15 -29.87 14.76 -2.18
CA SER A 15 -29.45 15.76 -3.18
C SER A 15 -28.09 16.36 -2.81
N TYR A 16 -27.38 16.77 -3.87
CA TYR A 16 -26.06 17.40 -3.86
C TYR A 16 -25.93 18.69 -3.01
N ASN A 17 -27.01 19.16 -2.36
CA ASN A 17 -27.03 20.38 -1.57
C ASN A 17 -26.15 20.34 -0.31
N SER A 18 -25.88 19.15 0.25
CA SER A 18 -24.93 19.02 1.38
C SER A 18 -23.49 19.34 0.95
N ALA A 19 -23.09 18.97 -0.28
CA ALA A 19 -21.77 19.27 -0.82
C ALA A 19 -21.55 20.78 -1.03
N ALA A 20 -22.61 21.54 -1.32
CA ALA A 20 -22.52 22.98 -1.55
C ALA A 20 -22.16 23.79 -0.30
N MET A 21 -22.56 23.36 0.91
CA MET A 21 -22.19 24.04 2.16
C MET A 21 -20.77 23.69 2.66
N ALA A 22 -20.13 22.64 2.14
CA ALA A 22 -18.76 22.25 2.52
C ALA A 22 -17.66 23.16 1.93
N ILE A 23 -18.01 24.07 1.02
CA ILE A 23 -17.05 24.76 0.12
C ILE A 23 -16.22 25.86 0.80
N SER A 24 -16.70 26.47 1.90
CA SER A 24 -16.02 27.60 2.58
C SER A 24 -15.30 27.23 3.88
N ARG A 25 -15.51 26.02 4.41
CA ARG A 25 -14.96 25.64 5.73
C ARG A 25 -13.49 25.25 5.61
N LEU A 26 -12.62 26.01 6.26
CA LEU A 26 -11.20 25.72 6.39
C LEU A 26 -10.93 24.81 7.60
N ILE A 27 -10.04 23.84 7.43
CA ILE A 27 -9.67 22.83 8.43
C ILE A 27 -8.18 22.91 8.75
N THR A 28 -7.86 22.77 10.04
CA THR A 28 -6.49 22.51 10.52
C THR A 28 -6.35 21.02 10.79
N VAL A 29 -5.29 20.40 10.26
CA VAL A 29 -4.99 18.97 10.45
C VAL A 29 -3.92 18.82 11.52
N TYR A 30 -4.14 17.90 12.45
CA TYR A 30 -3.25 17.58 13.57
C TYR A 30 -2.87 16.10 13.54
N VAL A 31 -1.66 15.77 13.99
CA VAL A 31 -1.28 14.40 14.39
C VAL A 31 -1.33 14.34 15.92
N GLN A 32 -1.94 13.29 16.48
CA GLN A 32 -2.03 13.06 17.93
C GLN A 32 -0.80 12.31 18.44
N GLY A 33 0.15 12.99 19.10
CA GLY A 33 1.33 12.37 19.72
C GLY A 33 1.01 11.36 20.84
N PRO A 34 2.01 10.58 21.29
CA PRO A 34 1.83 9.52 22.28
C PRO A 34 1.27 10.03 23.62
N ASP A 35 1.65 11.23 24.05
CA ASP A 35 1.19 11.87 25.28
C ASP A 35 -0.17 12.59 25.13
N SER A 36 -0.97 12.22 24.12
CA SER A 36 -2.20 12.93 23.70
C SER A 36 -2.00 14.41 23.35
N THR A 37 -0.77 14.81 23.05
CA THR A 37 -0.43 16.12 22.49
C THR A 37 -0.89 16.20 21.03
N TYR A 38 -1.24 17.39 20.53
CA TYR A 38 -1.67 17.59 19.14
C TYR A 38 -0.71 18.53 18.41
N GLN A 39 -0.03 18.02 17.39
CA GLN A 39 0.84 18.83 16.54
C GLN A 39 0.15 19.15 15.21
N ALA A 40 -0.02 20.43 14.89
CA ALA A 40 -0.57 20.85 13.62
C ALA A 40 0.40 20.52 12.47
N VAL A 41 -0.08 19.80 11.47
CA VAL A 41 0.67 19.43 10.26
C VAL A 41 0.22 20.21 9.03
N ALA A 42 -0.98 20.78 9.04
CA ALA A 42 -1.42 21.70 8.00
C ALA A 42 -2.53 22.64 8.48
N HIS A 43 -2.56 23.84 7.90
CA HIS A 43 -3.56 24.86 8.18
C HIS A 43 -4.32 25.24 6.91
N SER A 44 -5.59 25.57 7.08
CA SER A 44 -6.45 26.10 6.01
C SER A 44 -6.55 25.17 4.79
N ILE A 45 -6.81 23.88 5.02
CA ILE A 45 -7.23 22.97 3.94
C ILE A 45 -8.74 23.10 3.76
N PRO A 46 -9.27 23.24 2.53
CA PRO A 46 -10.72 23.21 2.30
C PRO A 46 -11.33 21.89 2.79
N ALA A 47 -12.42 21.96 3.54
CA ALA A 47 -13.11 20.78 4.07
C ALA A 47 -13.57 19.84 2.93
N ILE A 48 -13.99 20.39 1.79
CA ILE A 48 -14.35 19.64 0.59
C ILE A 48 -13.19 18.78 0.06
N ASN A 49 -11.95 19.30 0.02
CA ASN A 49 -10.79 18.52 -0.41
C ASN A 49 -10.56 17.32 0.52
N LEU A 50 -10.68 17.54 1.83
CA LEU A 50 -10.52 16.48 2.83
C LEU A 50 -11.65 15.45 2.73
N THR A 51 -12.92 15.84 2.64
CA THR A 51 -14.04 14.88 2.60
C THR A 51 -14.16 14.14 1.26
N VAL A 52 -13.77 14.76 0.14
CA VAL A 52 -13.69 14.08 -1.16
C VAL A 52 -12.58 13.02 -1.15
N ALA A 53 -11.42 13.28 -0.53
CA ALA A 53 -10.30 12.36 -0.53
C ALA A 53 -10.36 11.27 0.56
N THR A 54 -10.75 11.65 1.78
CA THR A 54 -10.49 10.87 3.00
C THR A 54 -11.76 10.37 3.66
N GLY A 55 -11.82 9.06 3.91
CA GLY A 55 -12.81 8.47 4.80
C GLY A 55 -12.73 9.04 6.23
N LEU A 56 -11.52 9.41 6.68
CA LEU A 56 -11.29 9.97 8.00
C LEU A 56 -11.96 11.32 8.19
N ALA A 57 -11.87 12.23 7.21
CA ALA A 57 -12.59 13.50 7.28
C ALA A 57 -14.09 13.34 7.06
N ARG A 58 -14.55 12.36 6.26
CA ARG A 58 -15.99 12.05 6.17
C ARG A 58 -16.54 11.61 7.54
N ALA A 59 -15.80 10.79 8.27
CA ALA A 59 -16.18 10.36 9.63
C ALA A 59 -16.09 11.49 10.68
N GLN A 60 -14.99 12.26 10.70
CA GLN A 60 -14.76 13.29 11.73
C GLN A 60 -15.45 14.63 11.45
N LEU A 61 -15.72 14.98 10.18
CA LEU A 61 -16.30 16.28 9.80
C LEU A 61 -17.76 16.18 9.31
N GLY A 62 -18.24 14.98 8.99
CA GLY A 62 -19.60 14.71 8.52
C GLY A 62 -20.66 14.55 9.63
N GLY A 63 -20.22 14.53 10.90
CA GLY A 63 -21.10 14.60 12.07
C GLY A 63 -21.23 16.02 12.60
N GLU A 64 -22.47 16.42 12.90
CA GLU A 64 -22.90 17.74 13.40
C GLU A 64 -22.68 18.96 12.48
N GLU A 65 -23.72 19.80 12.43
CA GLU A 65 -23.67 21.11 11.80
C GLU A 65 -22.67 22.03 12.52
N ASN A 66 -21.68 22.51 11.77
CA ASN A 66 -21.00 23.80 11.97
C ASN A 66 -19.99 24.01 13.14
N LYS A 67 -19.37 22.98 13.74
CA LYS A 67 -18.33 23.23 14.80
C LYS A 67 -16.95 22.59 14.66
N ILE A 68 -16.83 21.34 14.22
CA ILE A 68 -15.65 20.52 14.56
C ILE A 68 -14.28 21.11 14.15
N THR A 69 -14.19 21.82 13.01
CA THR A 69 -13.03 22.64 12.50
C THR A 69 -11.62 22.02 12.41
N ARG A 70 -11.33 20.89 13.07
CA ARG A 70 -10.05 20.18 13.08
C ARG A 70 -10.19 18.76 12.54
N LEU A 71 -9.13 18.22 11.93
CA LEU A 71 -8.98 16.80 11.60
C LEU A 71 -7.83 16.22 12.43
N ILE A 72 -8.04 15.08 13.07
CA ILE A 72 -7.02 14.40 13.89
C ILE A 72 -6.59 13.11 13.19
N LEU A 73 -5.30 13.01 12.87
CA LEU A 73 -4.67 11.84 12.30
C LEU A 73 -4.10 10.92 13.41
N PRO A 74 -4.26 9.59 13.29
CA PRO A 74 -3.66 8.64 14.22
C PRO A 74 -2.13 8.62 14.06
N SER A 75 -1.38 8.68 15.16
CA SER A 75 0.09 8.68 15.14
C SER A 75 0.74 7.32 14.94
N THR A 76 -0.01 6.23 15.08
CA THR A 76 0.53 4.85 15.08
C THR A 76 1.29 4.47 13.80
N ILE A 77 1.05 5.20 12.70
CA ILE A 77 1.64 4.98 11.37
C ILE A 77 2.21 6.28 10.77
N THR A 78 1.79 7.44 11.27
CA THR A 78 1.95 8.73 10.58
C THR A 78 3.15 9.53 11.08
N ASN A 79 4.20 9.61 10.25
CA ASN A 79 5.28 10.58 10.45
C ASN A 79 4.77 12.02 10.18
N ILE A 80 5.11 12.96 11.04
CA ILE A 80 4.71 14.38 10.96
C ILE A 80 5.10 15.03 9.63
N GLU A 81 6.31 14.77 9.11
CA GLU A 81 6.78 15.39 7.87
C GLU A 81 6.09 14.81 6.64
N THR A 82 5.83 13.50 6.66
CA THR A 82 5.02 12.83 5.65
C THR A 82 3.57 13.32 5.69
N ALA A 83 2.99 13.51 6.88
CA ALA A 83 1.66 14.08 7.05
C ALA A 83 1.57 15.50 6.48
N LYS A 84 2.57 16.37 6.71
CA LYS A 84 2.65 17.69 6.09
C LYS A 84 2.61 17.60 4.56
N ARG A 85 3.41 16.71 3.96
CA ARG A 85 3.49 16.54 2.49
C ARG A 85 2.16 16.04 1.90
N VAL A 86 1.55 15.00 2.49
CA VAL A 86 0.23 14.51 2.05
C VAL A 86 -0.86 15.59 2.26
N CYS A 87 -0.81 16.34 3.36
CA CYS A 87 -1.72 17.47 3.58
C CYS A 87 -1.49 18.66 2.62
N ALA A 88 -0.26 18.92 2.20
CA ALA A 88 0.05 19.94 1.20
C ALA A 88 -0.54 19.54 -0.16
N TRP A 89 -0.34 18.29 -0.59
CA TRP A 89 -0.98 17.72 -1.78
C TRP A 89 -2.51 17.78 -1.71
N LEU A 90 -3.13 17.39 -0.59
CA LEU A 90 -4.59 17.53 -0.36
C LEU A 90 -5.08 18.97 -0.49
N LYS A 91 -4.26 19.95 -0.09
CA LYS A 91 -4.60 21.38 -0.16
C LYS A 91 -4.50 21.96 -1.58
N THR A 92 -3.62 21.41 -2.43
CA THR A 92 -3.42 21.85 -3.81
C THR A 92 -4.25 21.08 -4.84
N ASN A 93 -4.81 19.92 -4.48
CA ASN A 93 -5.66 19.12 -5.37
C ASN A 93 -7.00 19.84 -5.67
N ASP A 94 -7.54 19.68 -6.88
CA ASP A 94 -8.86 20.21 -7.23
C ASP A 94 -9.94 19.17 -6.87
N PRO A 95 -10.92 19.47 -6.00
CA PRO A 95 -11.99 18.53 -5.68
C PRO A 95 -12.89 18.16 -6.87
N LYS A 96 -12.80 18.87 -8.01
CA LYS A 96 -13.52 18.58 -9.26
C LYS A 96 -12.67 17.80 -10.28
N ASP A 97 -11.35 17.90 -10.20
CA ASP A 97 -10.38 17.24 -11.09
C ASP A 97 -9.35 16.52 -10.21
N TRP A 98 -9.81 15.47 -9.53
CA TRP A 98 -9.02 14.81 -8.49
C TRP A 98 -7.87 14.01 -9.09
N ARG A 99 -6.63 14.42 -8.80
CA ARG A 99 -5.42 13.69 -9.20
C ARG A 99 -4.99 12.72 -8.08
N PRO A 100 -4.55 11.49 -8.39
CA PRO A 100 -4.02 10.56 -7.40
C PRO A 100 -2.69 11.07 -6.82
N VAL A 101 -2.25 10.49 -5.69
CA VAL A 101 -0.92 10.75 -5.15
C VAL A 101 0.15 10.17 -6.09
N THR A 102 1.15 10.98 -6.44
CA THR A 102 2.31 10.60 -7.28
C THR A 102 3.64 10.75 -6.52
N ILE A 103 4.70 10.09 -6.97
CA ILE A 103 6.05 10.20 -6.39
C ILE A 103 6.59 11.63 -6.52
N GLY A 104 6.42 12.23 -7.71
CA GLY A 104 6.99 13.54 -8.04
C GLY A 104 6.41 14.69 -7.21
N GLU A 105 5.12 14.61 -6.82
CA GLU A 105 4.46 15.63 -6.01
C GLU A 105 4.87 15.58 -4.53
N LEU A 106 5.24 14.41 -4.01
CA LEU A 106 5.57 14.21 -2.59
C LEU A 106 7.08 14.22 -2.27
N GLN A 107 7.93 14.49 -3.27
CA GLN A 107 9.39 14.60 -3.09
C GLN A 107 9.97 13.39 -2.33
N ILE A 108 9.54 12.19 -2.71
CA ILE A 108 9.89 10.96 -1.99
C ILE A 108 11.38 10.67 -2.18
N SER A 109 12.12 10.52 -1.09
CA SER A 109 13.59 10.48 -1.11
C SER A 109 14.17 9.08 -1.28
N ASP A 110 13.53 8.07 -0.68
CA ASP A 110 13.99 6.68 -0.65
C ASP A 110 12.81 5.71 -0.44
N PHE A 111 13.12 4.41 -0.38
CA PHE A 111 12.13 3.35 -0.20
C PHE A 111 11.40 3.40 1.17
N ASN A 112 12.10 3.76 2.25
CA ASN A 112 11.48 3.87 3.57
C ASN A 112 10.49 5.03 3.58
N ASP A 113 10.85 6.15 2.97
CA ASP A 113 9.96 7.28 2.78
C ASP A 113 8.73 6.89 1.93
N LEU A 114 8.92 6.16 0.82
CA LEU A 114 7.83 5.65 -0.02
C LEU A 114 6.82 4.80 0.78
N VAL A 115 7.33 3.88 1.62
CA VAL A 115 6.51 3.04 2.49
C VAL A 115 5.74 3.87 3.53
N ILE A 116 6.40 4.83 4.20
CA ILE A 116 5.77 5.71 5.20
C ILE A 116 4.73 6.63 4.55
N VAL A 117 4.97 7.12 3.34
CA VAL A 117 4.01 7.90 2.53
C VAL A 117 2.77 7.08 2.22
N TYR A 118 2.92 5.87 1.68
CA TYR A 118 1.81 4.99 1.35
C TYR A 118 0.99 4.60 2.60
N ALA A 119 1.67 4.32 3.70
CA ALA A 119 1.05 4.01 4.99
C ALA A 119 0.33 5.22 5.61
N THR A 120 0.89 6.43 5.48
CA THR A 120 0.23 7.67 5.91
C THR A 120 -1.04 7.93 5.08
N ALA A 121 -0.98 7.73 3.75
CA ALA A 121 -2.14 7.85 2.88
C ALA A 121 -3.25 6.82 3.23
N TYR A 122 -2.88 5.61 3.66
CA TYR A 122 -3.82 4.65 4.23
C TYR A 122 -4.39 5.10 5.59
N ALA A 123 -3.56 5.59 6.51
CA ALA A 123 -3.98 6.03 7.85
C ALA A 123 -4.94 7.24 7.82
N MET A 124 -4.83 8.07 6.79
CA MET A 124 -5.80 9.13 6.48
C MET A 124 -7.10 8.59 5.84
N PHE A 125 -7.21 7.28 5.59
CA PHE A 125 -8.25 6.64 4.79
C PHE A 125 -8.47 7.33 3.43
N ILE A 126 -7.40 7.70 2.72
CA ILE A 126 -7.52 8.15 1.33
C ILE A 126 -8.11 7.00 0.50
N ASP A 127 -9.10 7.29 -0.33
CA ASP A 127 -9.78 6.28 -1.18
C ASP A 127 -8.74 5.53 -2.05
N PRO A 128 -8.86 4.19 -2.26
CA PRO A 128 -7.84 3.41 -2.97
C PRO A 128 -7.44 3.98 -4.33
N GLU A 129 -8.41 4.44 -5.13
CA GLU A 129 -8.21 5.08 -6.44
C GLU A 129 -7.37 6.36 -6.37
N LYS A 130 -7.40 7.05 -5.23
CA LYS A 130 -6.73 8.34 -4.97
C LYS A 130 -5.42 8.18 -4.19
N ARG A 131 -5.26 7.07 -3.45
CA ARG A 131 -4.16 6.79 -2.50
C ARG A 131 -2.78 6.70 -3.14
N GLY A 132 -2.72 6.57 -4.47
CA GLY A 132 -1.49 6.37 -5.23
C GLY A 132 -1.28 4.90 -5.56
N ASN A 133 -1.99 4.41 -6.59
CA ASN A 133 -1.66 3.12 -7.21
C ASN A 133 -0.23 3.10 -7.73
N GLU A 134 0.28 4.26 -8.17
CA GLU A 134 1.70 4.52 -8.51
C GLU A 134 2.63 4.19 -7.33
N LEU A 135 2.39 4.76 -6.15
CA LEU A 135 3.17 4.47 -4.94
C LEU A 135 3.20 2.99 -4.61
N ARG A 136 2.03 2.33 -4.70
CA ARG A 136 1.90 0.89 -4.46
C ARG A 136 2.68 0.07 -5.48
N GLN A 137 2.63 0.47 -6.76
CA GLN A 137 3.32 -0.20 -7.84
C GLN A 137 4.84 -0.06 -7.70
N GLU A 138 5.33 1.11 -7.33
CA GLU A 138 6.76 1.36 -7.10
C GLU A 138 7.30 0.56 -5.90
N ILE A 139 6.49 0.33 -4.85
CA ILE A 139 6.84 -0.63 -3.79
C ILE A 139 6.93 -2.07 -4.35
N VAL A 140 6.00 -2.49 -5.23
CA VAL A 140 6.05 -3.82 -5.89
C VAL A 140 7.29 -3.96 -6.75
N ASP A 141 7.64 -2.94 -7.53
CA ASP A 141 8.77 -2.97 -8.45
C ASP A 141 10.11 -2.93 -7.70
N TYR A 142 10.20 -2.18 -6.60
CA TYR A 142 11.35 -2.23 -5.69
C TYR A 142 11.57 -3.64 -5.10
N ILE A 143 10.51 -4.27 -4.58
CA ILE A 143 10.57 -5.65 -4.06
C ILE A 143 11.10 -6.61 -5.14
N HIS A 144 10.70 -6.44 -6.39
CA HIS A 144 11.17 -7.29 -7.49
C HIS A 144 12.60 -6.98 -7.97
N ALA A 145 13.05 -5.73 -7.85
CA ALA A 145 14.34 -5.25 -8.37
C ALA A 145 15.56 -5.77 -7.58
N SER A 146 15.47 -5.83 -6.25
CA SER A 146 16.59 -6.24 -5.37
C SER A 146 16.14 -7.12 -4.20
N PRO A 147 17.07 -7.93 -3.61
CA PRO A 147 16.79 -8.59 -2.33
C PRO A 147 16.57 -7.53 -1.25
N LEU A 148 15.44 -7.61 -0.53
CA LEU A 148 15.16 -6.75 0.62
C LEU A 148 16.13 -7.06 1.76
N THR A 149 16.57 -6.03 2.46
CA THR A 149 17.14 -6.14 3.82
C THR A 149 16.08 -6.62 4.81
N ARG A 150 16.53 -7.06 5.99
CA ARG A 150 15.67 -7.42 7.12
C ARG A 150 14.78 -6.24 7.52
N ASP A 151 15.32 -5.03 7.57
CA ASP A 151 14.56 -3.86 8.02
C ASP A 151 13.49 -3.44 7.01
N GLU A 152 13.77 -3.47 5.72
CA GLU A 152 12.75 -3.23 4.67
C GLU A 152 11.66 -4.30 4.69
N PHE A 153 12.03 -5.57 4.86
CA PHE A 153 11.08 -6.68 4.96
C PHE A 153 10.17 -6.56 6.19
N VAL A 154 10.73 -6.24 7.36
CA VAL A 154 9.96 -5.97 8.58
C VAL A 154 9.07 -4.74 8.40
N MET A 155 9.57 -3.67 7.78
CA MET A 155 8.79 -2.46 7.53
C MET A 155 7.57 -2.75 6.65
N ILE A 156 7.71 -3.51 5.56
CA ILE A 156 6.56 -3.93 4.74
C ILE A 156 5.56 -4.74 5.58
N LEU A 157 6.02 -5.67 6.41
CA LEU A 157 5.12 -6.55 7.17
C LEU A 157 4.42 -5.86 8.35
N GLU A 158 5.08 -4.94 9.06
CA GLU A 158 4.51 -4.25 10.22
C GLU A 158 3.79 -2.94 9.84
N VAL A 159 4.38 -2.12 8.96
CA VAL A 159 3.81 -0.82 8.57
C VAL A 159 2.73 -0.98 7.49
N LEU A 160 2.91 -1.91 6.55
CA LEU A 160 1.94 -2.18 5.46
C LEU A 160 1.10 -3.44 5.70
N HIS A 161 0.91 -3.85 6.94
CA HIS A 161 0.07 -5.02 7.31
C HIS A 161 -1.37 -4.95 6.75
N PHE A 162 -1.87 -3.75 6.45
CA PHE A 162 -3.17 -3.53 5.81
C PHE A 162 -3.21 -3.95 4.33
N ASP A 163 -2.06 -3.97 3.65
CA ASP A 163 -1.91 -4.43 2.26
C ASP A 163 -1.32 -5.84 2.23
N VAL A 164 -2.19 -6.82 2.47
CA VAL A 164 -1.87 -8.25 2.44
C VAL A 164 -1.20 -8.65 1.10
N GLY A 165 -1.48 -7.94 0.01
CA GLY A 165 -0.87 -8.16 -1.30
C GLY A 165 0.61 -7.75 -1.36
N LEU A 166 1.00 -6.63 -0.75
CA LEU A 166 2.40 -6.23 -0.62
C LEU A 166 3.15 -7.16 0.34
N ALA A 167 2.55 -7.47 1.50
CA ALA A 167 3.10 -8.42 2.46
C ALA A 167 3.35 -9.81 1.83
N TYR A 168 2.41 -10.31 1.02
CA TYR A 168 2.57 -11.55 0.26
C TYR A 168 3.67 -11.46 -0.80
N THR A 169 3.74 -10.35 -1.55
CA THR A 169 4.76 -10.11 -2.59
C THR A 169 6.17 -10.16 -1.99
N ALA A 170 6.40 -9.48 -0.86
CA ALA A 170 7.68 -9.51 -0.14
C ALA A 170 8.08 -10.93 0.30
N LYS A 171 7.18 -11.66 0.96
CA LYS A 171 7.40 -13.04 1.40
C LYS A 171 7.73 -13.99 0.24
N ASN A 172 6.94 -13.91 -0.83
CA ASN A 172 7.12 -14.71 -2.05
C ASN A 172 8.46 -14.42 -2.73
N GLN A 173 8.88 -13.15 -2.83
CA GLN A 173 10.16 -12.78 -3.42
C GLN A 173 11.35 -13.30 -2.60
N ILE A 174 11.33 -13.14 -1.28
CA ILE A 174 12.38 -13.66 -0.38
C ILE A 174 12.54 -15.18 -0.57
N MET A 175 11.43 -15.93 -0.54
CA MET A 175 11.46 -17.37 -0.76
C MET A 175 11.89 -17.75 -2.19
N HIS A 176 11.51 -16.97 -3.20
CA HIS A 176 11.93 -17.19 -4.59
C HIS A 176 13.44 -17.01 -4.77
N LEU A 177 14.03 -15.98 -4.15
CA LEU A 177 15.48 -15.78 -4.10
C LEU A 177 16.17 -16.92 -3.35
N CYS A 178 15.61 -17.42 -2.24
CA CYS A 178 16.15 -18.57 -1.52
C CYS A 178 16.19 -19.85 -2.38
N VAL A 179 15.08 -20.19 -3.06
CA VAL A 179 15.00 -21.38 -3.93
C VAL A 179 15.95 -21.24 -5.14
N LYS A 180 16.00 -20.05 -5.75
CA LYS A 180 16.88 -19.77 -6.89
C LYS A 180 18.35 -19.76 -6.50
N GLY A 181 18.71 -19.13 -5.38
CA GLY A 181 20.08 -19.04 -4.85
C GLY A 181 20.66 -20.42 -4.51
N LYS A 182 19.86 -21.28 -3.84
CA LYS A 182 20.21 -22.69 -3.57
C LYS A 182 20.56 -23.50 -4.84
N ARG A 183 20.14 -23.08 -6.04
CA ARG A 183 20.48 -23.74 -7.31
C ARG A 183 21.76 -23.25 -7.99
N VAL A 184 22.33 -22.11 -7.60
CA VAL A 184 23.53 -21.54 -8.26
C VAL A 184 24.84 -22.06 -7.64
N GLN A 185 24.79 -22.96 -6.64
CA GLN A 185 25.96 -23.66 -6.10
C GLN A 185 26.48 -24.76 -7.06
N SER A 186 26.90 -24.37 -8.26
CA SER A 186 27.60 -25.23 -9.21
C SER A 186 29.12 -25.06 -9.07
N SER A 187 29.84 -26.18 -8.99
CA SER A 187 31.25 -26.27 -8.57
C SER A 187 32.30 -25.67 -9.51
N THR A 188 31.92 -25.02 -10.63
CA THR A 188 32.88 -24.71 -11.72
C THR A 188 32.73 -23.35 -12.42
N LYS A 189 31.82 -22.46 -12.00
CA LYS A 189 31.78 -21.07 -12.50
C LYS A 189 31.47 -20.10 -11.37
N ARG A 190 32.02 -18.88 -11.44
CA ARG A 190 31.77 -17.79 -10.46
C ARG A 190 30.27 -17.60 -10.25
N SER A 191 29.77 -18.16 -9.16
CA SER A 191 28.37 -18.08 -8.77
C SER A 191 28.12 -16.71 -8.17
N VAL A 192 27.35 -15.86 -8.85
CA VAL A 192 26.72 -14.72 -8.20
C VAL A 192 25.58 -15.30 -7.38
N VAL A 193 25.86 -15.54 -6.09
CA VAL A 193 24.88 -16.08 -5.16
C VAL A 193 23.87 -14.99 -4.85
N PHE A 194 22.73 -15.03 -5.54
CA PHE A 194 21.56 -14.17 -5.25
C PHE A 194 20.83 -14.67 -3.98
N THR A 195 21.55 -14.75 -2.86
CA THR A 195 20.96 -14.94 -1.52
C THR A 195 20.67 -13.58 -0.91
N THR A 196 19.53 -13.46 -0.24
CA THR A 196 19.27 -12.32 0.65
C THR A 196 20.36 -12.28 1.74
N PRO A 197 21.13 -11.18 1.89
CA PRO A 197 22.29 -11.16 2.79
C PRO A 197 21.94 -11.42 4.26
N GLU A 198 20.72 -11.09 4.66
CA GLU A 198 20.23 -11.14 6.05
C GLU A 198 19.16 -12.25 6.24
N MET A 199 19.21 -13.29 5.41
CA MET A 199 18.16 -14.34 5.39
C MET A 199 17.94 -14.99 6.77
N ASP A 200 19.01 -15.27 7.52
CA ASP A 200 18.93 -15.87 8.86
C ASP A 200 18.16 -14.98 9.85
N GLN A 201 18.28 -13.65 9.69
CA GLN A 201 17.58 -12.67 10.53
C GLN A 201 16.10 -12.55 10.14
N ILE A 202 15.81 -12.63 8.84
CA ILE A 202 14.44 -12.69 8.30
C ILE A 202 13.74 -13.99 8.73
N GLU A 203 14.44 -15.12 8.72
CA GLU A 203 13.95 -16.40 9.23
C GLU A 203 13.66 -16.32 10.74
N ALA A 204 14.58 -15.78 11.54
CA ALA A 204 14.38 -15.59 12.98
C ALA A 204 13.14 -14.72 13.27
N TYR A 205 12.98 -13.59 12.58
CA TYR A 205 11.81 -12.72 12.69
C TYR A 205 10.51 -13.46 12.27
N CYS A 206 10.52 -14.17 11.14
CA CYS A 206 9.34 -14.93 10.69
C CYS A 206 8.96 -16.05 11.66
N LYS A 207 9.92 -16.67 12.36
CA LYS A 207 9.67 -17.65 13.42
C LYS A 207 9.08 -16.98 14.66
N GLU A 208 9.64 -15.85 15.10
CA GLU A 208 9.13 -15.05 16.23
C GLU A 208 7.67 -14.62 16.01
N LYS A 209 7.34 -14.12 14.82
CA LYS A 209 5.99 -13.67 14.45
C LYS A 209 5.01 -14.80 14.07
N GLY A 210 5.44 -16.06 14.10
CA GLY A 210 4.60 -17.20 13.69
C GLY A 210 4.28 -17.28 12.18
N LEU A 211 5.00 -16.53 11.35
CA LEU A 211 4.84 -16.49 9.89
C LEU A 211 5.62 -17.60 9.17
N TRP A 212 6.55 -18.27 9.85
CA TRP A 212 7.48 -19.21 9.22
C TRP A 212 6.81 -20.36 8.46
N CYS A 213 5.72 -20.94 9.00
CA CYS A 213 4.99 -22.01 8.32
C CYS A 213 4.44 -21.55 6.95
N GLU A 214 4.02 -20.29 6.81
CA GLU A 214 3.59 -19.71 5.53
C GLU A 214 4.77 -19.55 4.55
N MET A 215 5.96 -19.22 5.07
CA MET A 215 7.20 -19.12 4.27
C MET A 215 7.61 -20.50 3.72
N GLU A 216 7.55 -21.55 4.52
CA GLU A 216 7.82 -22.93 4.09
C GLU A 216 6.82 -23.39 3.01
N ASP A 217 5.54 -23.08 3.20
CA ASP A 217 4.47 -23.30 2.23
C ASP A 217 4.72 -22.59 0.90
N LEU A 218 5.23 -21.35 0.95
CA LEU A 218 5.65 -20.59 -0.22
C LEU A 218 6.88 -21.22 -0.89
N GLU A 219 7.90 -21.64 -0.12
CA GLU A 219 9.09 -22.33 -0.65
C GLU A 219 8.67 -23.58 -1.44
N ALA A 220 7.77 -24.41 -0.89
CA ALA A 220 7.25 -25.60 -1.54
C ALA A 220 6.49 -25.27 -2.85
N LYS A 221 5.59 -24.28 -2.82
CA LYS A 221 4.82 -23.84 -4.01
C LYS A 221 5.73 -23.28 -5.11
N ILE A 222 6.79 -22.56 -4.74
CA ILE A 222 7.79 -22.02 -5.68
C ILE A 222 8.61 -23.17 -6.29
N ARG A 223 9.10 -24.11 -5.48
CA ARG A 223 9.84 -25.29 -5.95
C ARG A 223 9.04 -26.09 -6.96
N ALA A 224 7.78 -26.42 -6.66
CA ALA A 224 6.90 -27.15 -7.58
C ALA A 224 6.73 -26.41 -8.92
N LYS A 225 6.47 -25.09 -8.89
CA LYS A 225 6.37 -24.25 -10.10
C LYS A 225 7.67 -24.19 -10.90
N MET A 226 8.84 -24.19 -10.25
CA MET A 226 10.13 -24.18 -10.92
C MET A 226 10.46 -25.52 -11.59
N THR A 227 10.19 -26.65 -10.92
CA THR A 227 10.38 -27.99 -11.50
C THR A 227 9.51 -28.20 -12.74
N ALA A 228 8.21 -27.92 -12.65
CA ALA A 228 7.30 -28.05 -13.80
C ALA A 228 7.70 -27.19 -15.01
N ARG A 229 8.25 -26.00 -14.77
CA ARG A 229 8.80 -25.12 -15.82
C ARG A 229 10.09 -25.66 -16.45
N GLU A 230 10.87 -26.46 -15.73
CA GLU A 230 12.07 -27.11 -16.28
C GLU A 230 11.74 -28.37 -17.06
N GLU A 231 10.76 -29.15 -16.61
CA GLU A 231 10.24 -30.30 -17.35
C GLU A 231 9.66 -29.87 -18.71
N LEU A 232 8.86 -28.79 -18.73
CA LEU A 232 8.36 -28.18 -19.97
C LEU A 232 9.52 -27.81 -20.92
N ARG A 233 10.50 -27.04 -20.43
CA ARG A 233 11.67 -26.61 -21.21
C ARG A 233 12.57 -27.77 -21.67
N ALA A 234 12.61 -28.86 -20.90
CA ALA A 234 13.36 -30.06 -21.27
C ALA A 234 12.68 -30.81 -22.41
N ASN A 235 11.34 -30.88 -22.41
CA ASN A 235 10.56 -31.48 -23.49
C ASN A 235 10.63 -30.62 -24.77
N GLU A 236 10.42 -29.30 -24.69
CA GLU A 236 10.58 -28.36 -25.81
C GLU A 236 11.95 -28.47 -26.51
N ARG A 237 13.02 -28.75 -25.75
CA ARG A 237 14.37 -28.96 -26.28
C ARG A 237 14.54 -30.32 -26.96
N ARG A 238 13.87 -31.37 -26.47
CA ARG A 238 13.88 -32.71 -27.08
C ARG A 238 13.15 -32.68 -28.42
N ASP A 239 11.97 -32.09 -28.45
CA ASP A 239 11.13 -32.03 -29.65
C ASP A 239 11.81 -31.22 -30.77
N ASN A 240 12.45 -30.10 -30.44
CA ASN A 240 13.26 -29.32 -31.40
C ASN A 240 14.56 -30.02 -31.84
N SER A 241 15.09 -30.98 -31.07
CA SER A 241 16.26 -31.77 -31.48
C SER A 241 15.92 -32.92 -32.44
N GLY A 242 14.64 -33.30 -32.55
CA GLY A 242 14.17 -34.32 -33.48
C GLY A 242 14.00 -33.86 -34.94
N PHE A 243 14.21 -32.58 -35.23
CA PHE A 243 14.07 -31.99 -36.57
C PHE A 243 15.41 -31.77 -37.31
N GLN A 244 16.50 -32.35 -36.82
CA GLN A 244 17.83 -32.30 -37.48
C GLN A 244 18.36 -33.71 -37.78
N THR A 245 17.73 -34.39 -38.75
CA THR A 245 18.24 -35.60 -39.43
C THR A 245 17.87 -35.57 -40.90
#